data_AF-A0A3P5Z2D4-F1
#
_entry.id   AF-A0A3P5Z2D4-F1
#
_cell.length_a   1.000
_cell.length_b   1.000
_cell.length_c   1.000
_cell.angle_alpha   90.00
_cell.angle_beta   90.00
_cell.angle_gamma   90.00
#
_symmetry.space_group_name_H-M   'P 1'
#
loop_
_entity.id
_entity.type
_entity.pdbx_description
1 polymer ?
#
loop_
_entity_poly.entity_id
_entity_poly.type
_entity_poly.pdbx_seq_one_letter_code
_entity_poly.pdbx_strand_id
1 'polypeptide(L)'
;MMNDLLGTPFVKLLEGSMSKKAGRYLRSMRLKKSIRFSHRLPHDDPLDLRILQKLLSFELNERPTVEEGLVLTLVEYFKGVAKKDTIYELSKRALCSTCHQAGIRV
;
A
#
# COMPACT_ATOMS: atom_id res chain seq x y z
N MET A 1 13.71 4.70 -11.24
CA MET A 1 13.77 3.86 -10.02
C MET A 1 12.58 4.17 -9.12
N MET A 2 12.15 3.23 -8.26
CA MET A 2 11.01 3.43 -7.35
C MET A 2 11.12 4.71 -6.49
N ASN A 3 12.36 5.05 -6.07
CA ASN A 3 12.66 6.24 -5.28
C ASN A 3 12.49 7.57 -6.02
N ASP A 4 12.29 7.57 -7.35
CA ASP A 4 11.93 8.78 -8.10
C ASP A 4 10.50 9.24 -7.84
N LEU A 5 9.66 8.36 -7.31
CA LEU A 5 8.28 8.66 -6.93
C LEU A 5 8.17 8.83 -5.42
N LEU A 6 8.66 7.85 -4.66
CA LEU A 6 8.49 7.78 -3.21
C LEU A 6 9.54 8.58 -2.42
N GLY A 7 10.59 9.05 -3.08
CA GLY A 7 11.73 9.68 -2.43
C GLY A 7 12.68 8.67 -1.78
N THR A 8 13.65 9.17 -1.03
CA THR A 8 14.59 8.33 -0.29
C THR A 8 13.97 7.88 1.04
N PRO A 9 13.96 6.57 1.33
CA PRO A 9 13.45 6.06 2.61
C PRO A 9 14.23 6.62 3.81
N PHE A 10 13.56 6.81 4.93
CA PHE A 10 14.14 7.42 6.14
C PHE A 10 15.22 6.52 6.77
N VAL A 11 16.13 7.13 7.55
CA VAL A 11 17.28 6.45 8.18
C VAL A 11 16.88 5.22 9.01
N LYS A 12 15.73 5.26 9.68
CA LYS A 12 15.18 4.14 10.46
C LYS A 12 14.94 2.89 9.60
N LEU A 13 14.54 3.06 8.33
CA LEU A 13 14.41 1.96 7.37
C LEU A 13 15.77 1.44 6.88
N LEU A 14 16.78 2.32 6.86
CA LEU A 14 18.16 1.96 6.49
C LEU A 14 18.88 1.17 7.59
N GLU A 15 18.54 1.44 8.86
CA GLU A 15 19.04 0.72 10.03
C GLU A 15 18.46 -0.69 10.13
N GLY A 16 17.18 -0.86 9.78
CA GLY A 16 16.54 -2.17 9.68
C GLY A 16 16.91 -2.99 8.44
N SER A 17 17.81 -2.50 7.56
CA SER A 17 18.16 -3.23 6.35
C SER A 17 18.91 -4.52 6.72
N MET A 18 18.33 -5.66 6.35
CA MET A 18 18.79 -7.01 6.74
C MET A 18 20.23 -7.33 6.29
N SER A 19 20.85 -6.55 5.39
CA SER A 19 22.23 -6.77 4.95
C SER A 19 23.10 -5.52 4.98
N LYS A 20 24.35 -5.68 5.41
CA LYS A 20 25.38 -4.61 5.39
C LYS A 20 25.59 -4.04 3.99
N LYS A 21 25.44 -4.87 2.93
CA LYS A 21 25.58 -4.44 1.53
C LYS A 21 24.41 -3.53 1.12
N ALA A 22 23.17 -3.91 1.45
CA ALA A 22 21.99 -3.07 1.18
C ALA A 22 22.09 -1.73 1.92
N GLY A 23 22.43 -1.74 3.21
CA GLY A 23 22.60 -0.51 3.99
C GLY A 23 23.66 0.43 3.41
N ARG A 24 24.81 -0.10 2.97
CA ARG A 24 25.85 0.71 2.29
C ARG A 24 25.36 1.29 0.97
N TYR A 25 24.69 0.49 0.15
CA TYR A 25 24.13 0.94 -1.13
C TYR A 25 23.11 2.06 -0.93
N LEU A 26 22.15 1.86 -0.04
CA LEU A 26 21.10 2.85 0.23
C LEU A 26 21.69 4.16 0.79
N ARG A 27 22.74 4.10 1.61
CA ARG A 27 23.45 5.29 2.10
C ARG A 27 24.25 6.02 1.01
N SER A 28 24.71 5.33 -0.04
CA SER A 28 25.40 5.97 -1.16
C SER A 28 24.46 6.47 -2.25
N MET A 29 23.16 6.17 -2.19
CA MET A 29 22.17 6.70 -3.13
C MET A 29 21.91 8.19 -2.89
N ARG A 30 21.68 8.95 -3.97
CA ARG A 30 21.28 10.35 -3.88
C ARG A 30 19.95 10.49 -3.12
N LEU A 31 19.89 11.45 -2.20
CA LEU A 31 18.65 11.83 -1.52
C LEU A 31 17.66 12.45 -2.53
N LYS A 32 16.44 11.92 -2.57
CA LYS A 32 15.34 12.40 -3.41
C LYS A 32 14.15 12.76 -2.54
N LYS A 33 13.49 13.87 -2.85
CA LYS A 33 12.20 14.22 -2.23
C LYS A 33 11.10 13.35 -2.83
N SER A 34 10.13 12.97 -2.01
CA SER A 34 8.92 12.31 -2.49
C SER A 34 8.13 13.27 -3.37
N ILE A 35 7.44 12.72 -4.37
CA ILE A 35 6.56 13.47 -5.26
C ILE A 35 5.14 13.06 -4.92
N ARG A 36 4.25 14.05 -4.73
CA ARG A 36 2.83 13.77 -4.49
C ARG A 36 2.25 13.04 -5.69
N PHE A 37 1.50 11.97 -5.43
CA PHE A 37 0.85 11.17 -6.47
C PHE A 37 -0.06 12.03 -7.35
N SER A 38 -0.77 13.00 -6.77
CA SER A 38 -1.62 13.95 -7.52
C SER A 38 -0.88 14.80 -8.55
N HIS A 39 0.43 15.03 -8.40
CA HIS A 39 1.22 15.72 -9.45
C HIS A 39 1.63 14.78 -10.58
N ARG A 40 1.77 13.48 -10.29
CA ARG A 40 2.20 12.47 -11.27
C ARG A 40 1.02 11.86 -12.01
N LEU A 41 -0.12 11.79 -11.34
CA LEU A 41 -1.37 11.22 -11.78
C LEU A 41 -2.47 12.29 -11.56
N PRO A 42 -2.46 13.39 -12.33
CA PRO A 42 -3.32 14.55 -12.10
C PRO A 42 -4.80 14.32 -12.43
N HIS A 43 -5.12 13.25 -13.15
CA HIS A 43 -6.48 12.92 -13.60
C HIS A 43 -7.14 11.81 -12.79
N ASP A 44 -6.40 11.17 -11.90
CA ASP A 44 -6.91 10.07 -11.10
C ASP A 44 -7.67 10.57 -9.88
N ASP A 45 -8.59 9.74 -9.39
CA ASP A 45 -9.36 10.05 -8.20
C ASP A 45 -8.41 10.20 -6.99
N PRO A 46 -8.52 11.30 -6.21
CA PRO A 46 -7.70 11.49 -5.00
C PRO A 46 -7.69 10.29 -4.04
N LEU A 47 -8.76 9.49 -4.05
CA LEU A 47 -8.96 8.31 -3.24
C LEU A 47 -8.13 7.12 -3.72
N ASP A 48 -8.14 6.87 -5.03
CA ASP A 48 -7.29 5.85 -5.66
C ASP A 48 -5.81 6.17 -5.42
N LEU A 49 -5.44 7.44 -5.51
CA LEU A 49 -4.09 7.92 -5.22
C LEU A 49 -3.69 7.68 -3.76
N ARG A 50 -4.64 7.81 -2.82
CA ARG A 50 -4.39 7.54 -1.39
C ARG A 50 -4.17 6.06 -1.13
N ILE A 51 -4.93 5.18 -1.78
CA ILE A 51 -4.76 3.73 -1.68
C ILE A 51 -3.42 3.32 -2.29
N LEU A 52 -3.10 3.84 -3.47
CA LEU A 52 -1.85 3.58 -4.16
C LEU A 52 -0.63 4.02 -3.33
N GLN A 53 -0.72 5.17 -2.66
CA GLN A 53 0.34 5.65 -1.77
C GLN A 53 0.60 4.69 -0.60
N LYS A 54 -0.45 4.11 0.00
CA LYS A 54 -0.31 3.12 1.08
C LYS A 54 0.29 1.81 0.58
N LEU A 55 -0.19 1.28 -0.54
CA LEU A 55 0.29 0.02 -1.13
C LEU A 55 1.77 0.08 -1.51
N LEU A 56 2.23 1.24 -1.96
CA LEU A 56 3.61 1.43 -2.39
C LEU A 56 4.54 1.89 -1.26
N SER A 57 4.08 1.98 -0.01
CA SER A 57 4.92 2.46 1.09
C SER A 57 6.16 1.58 1.30
N PHE A 58 7.30 2.21 1.57
CA PHE A 58 8.54 1.50 1.87
C PHE A 58 8.48 0.76 3.22
N GLU A 59 7.76 1.32 4.19
CA GLU A 59 7.57 0.73 5.50
C GLU A 59 6.53 -0.40 5.42
N LEU A 60 6.87 -1.57 5.95
CA LEU A 60 5.95 -2.72 5.96
C LEU A 60 4.68 -2.43 6.76
N ASN A 61 4.81 -1.69 7.87
CA ASN A 61 3.70 -1.37 8.76
C ASN A 61 2.73 -0.33 8.17
N GLU A 62 3.18 0.42 7.16
CA GLU A 62 2.37 1.42 6.46
C GLU A 62 1.64 0.81 5.25
N ARG A 63 2.01 -0.42 4.86
CA ARG A 63 1.33 -1.18 3.82
C ARG A 63 0.15 -1.93 4.42
N PRO A 64 -1.06 -1.79 3.87
CA PRO A 64 -2.19 -2.60 4.30
C PRO A 64 -1.96 -4.06 3.92
N THR A 65 -2.54 -4.98 4.68
CA THR A 65 -2.64 -6.37 4.23
C THR A 65 -3.50 -6.48 2.97
N VAL A 66 -3.51 -7.65 2.32
CA VAL A 66 -4.35 -7.87 1.14
C VAL A 66 -5.83 -7.66 1.49
N GLU A 67 -6.24 -8.19 2.65
CA GLU A 67 -7.57 -8.06 3.20
C GLU A 67 -7.92 -6.59 3.46
N GLU A 68 -7.06 -5.87 4.16
CA GLU A 68 -7.25 -4.45 4.47
C GLU A 68 -7.27 -3.60 3.19
N GLY A 69 -6.41 -3.91 2.23
CA GLY A 69 -6.37 -3.23 0.93
C GLY A 69 -7.67 -3.39 0.16
N LEU A 70 -8.22 -4.60 0.11
CA LEU A 70 -9.52 -4.90 -0.49
C LEU A 70 -10.67 -4.21 0.24
N VAL A 71 -10.65 -4.18 1.57
CA VAL A 71 -11.68 -3.46 2.34
C VAL A 71 -11.60 -1.97 2.05
N LEU A 72 -10.39 -1.38 2.07
CA LEU A 72 -10.18 0.04 1.81
C LEU A 72 -10.63 0.44 0.41
N THR A 73 -10.35 -0.37 -0.61
CA THR A 73 -10.81 -0.10 -1.99
C THR A 73 -12.33 -0.22 -2.10
N LEU A 74 -12.92 -1.30 -1.57
CA LEU A 74 -14.36 -1.55 -1.70
C LEU A 74 -15.19 -0.54 -0.89
N VAL A 75 -14.80 -0.22 0.36
CA VAL A 75 -15.51 0.76 1.20
C VAL A 75 -15.59 2.12 0.54
N GLU A 76 -14.50 2.52 -0.09
CA GLU A 76 -14.39 3.80 -0.76
C GLU A 76 -15.11 3.80 -2.12
N TYR A 77 -14.97 2.73 -2.91
CA TYR A 77 -15.67 2.58 -4.19
C TYR A 77 -17.20 2.54 -4.04
N PHE A 78 -17.71 1.87 -3.00
CA PHE A 78 -19.15 1.74 -2.75
C PHE A 78 -19.71 2.80 -1.80
N LYS A 79 -18.94 3.85 -1.51
CA LYS A 79 -19.37 4.94 -0.63
C LYS A 79 -20.62 5.63 -1.20
N GLY A 80 -21.71 5.56 -0.45
CA GLY A 80 -23.00 6.12 -0.86
C GLY A 80 -23.86 5.18 -1.73
N VAL A 81 -23.32 4.04 -2.15
CA VAL A 81 -24.04 3.01 -2.92
C VAL A 81 -24.53 1.88 -2.00
N ALA A 82 -23.77 1.54 -0.97
CA ALA A 82 -24.11 0.46 -0.04
C ALA A 82 -23.84 0.84 1.43
N LYS A 83 -24.53 0.16 2.36
CA LYS A 83 -24.27 0.30 3.80
C LYS A 83 -22.88 -0.26 4.12
N LYS A 84 -22.17 0.39 5.04
CA LYS A 84 -20.81 -0.01 5.47
C LYS A 84 -20.73 -1.49 5.87
N ASP A 85 -21.74 -1.96 6.62
CA ASP A 85 -21.82 -3.35 7.06
C ASP A 85 -21.89 -4.33 5.88
N THR A 86 -22.64 -3.97 4.83
CA THR A 86 -22.75 -4.79 3.63
C THR A 86 -21.43 -4.86 2.88
N ILE A 87 -20.69 -3.75 2.79
CA ILE A 87 -19.39 -3.72 2.12
C ILE A 87 -18.35 -4.55 2.90
N TYR A 88 -18.39 -4.46 4.24
CA TYR A 88 -17.51 -5.24 5.11
C TYR A 88 -17.78 -6.76 5.03
N GLU A 89 -19.05 -7.15 4.87
CA GLU A 89 -19.41 -8.56 4.65
C GLU A 89 -19.05 -9.04 3.23
N LEU A 90 -19.16 -8.18 2.22
CA LEU A 90 -18.69 -8.48 0.86
C LEU A 90 -17.18 -8.69 0.81
N SER A 91 -16.40 -7.84 1.49
CA SER A 91 -14.94 -7.99 1.56
C SER A 91 -14.53 -9.29 2.27
N LYS A 92 -15.21 -9.66 3.37
CA LYS A 92 -14.95 -10.94 4.05
C LYS A 92 -15.29 -12.15 3.17
N ARG A 93 -16.39 -12.09 2.42
CA ARG A 93 -16.79 -13.18 1.50
C ARG A 93 -15.81 -13.34 0.34
N ALA A 94 -15.32 -12.25 -0.24
CA ALA A 94 -14.34 -12.27 -1.31
C ALA A 94 -13.02 -12.94 -0.88
N LEU A 95 -12.61 -12.73 0.37
CA LEU A 95 -11.43 -13.38 0.96
C LEU A 95 -11.70 -14.87 1.26
N CYS A 96 -12.90 -15.21 1.74
CA CYS A 96 -13.25 -16.58 2.14
C CYS A 96 -13.37 -17.55 0.95
N SER A 97 -13.90 -17.12 -0.20
CA SER A 97 -14.02 -18.01 -1.38
C SER A 97 -12.67 -18.41 -1.97
N THR A 98 -11.67 -17.51 -1.92
CA THR A 98 -10.32 -17.83 -2.38
C THR A 98 -9.53 -18.65 -1.36
N CYS A 99 -9.74 -18.45 -0.05
CA CYS A 99 -9.07 -19.22 1.00
C CYS A 99 -9.55 -20.69 1.05
N HIS A 100 -10.82 -20.96 0.77
CA HIS A 100 -11.34 -22.34 0.72
C HIS A 100 -10.80 -23.13 -0.48
N GLN A 101 -10.52 -22.45 -1.60
CA GLN A 101 -9.84 -23.05 -2.75
C GLN A 101 -8.31 -23.12 -2.60
N ALA A 102 -7.70 -22.28 -1.74
CA ALA A 102 -6.26 -22.24 -1.52
C ALA A 102 -5.77 -22.99 -0.26
N GLY A 103 -6.66 -23.55 0.56
CA GLY A 103 -6.29 -24.42 1.70
C GLY A 103 -5.56 -23.74 2.86
N ILE A 104 -5.62 -22.40 2.97
CA ILE A 104 -4.97 -21.64 4.04
C ILE A 104 -5.98 -21.49 5.20
N ARG A 105 -5.61 -21.96 6.40
CA ARG A 105 -6.36 -21.72 7.63
C ARG A 105 -5.97 -20.36 8.21
N VAL A 106 -6.95 -19.53 8.51
CA VAL A 106 -6.81 -18.27 9.25
C VAL A 106 -6.80 -18.56 10.74
#